data_AF-A0A9Q5X6B7-F1
#
_entry.id   AF-A0A9Q5X6B7-F1
#
_cell.length_a   1.000
_cell.length_b   1.000
_cell.length_c   1.000
_cell.angle_alpha   90.00
_cell.angle_beta   90.00
_cell.angle_gamma   90.00
#
_symmetry.space_group_name_H-M   'P 1'
#
loop_
_entity.id
_entity.type
_entity.pdbx_description
1 polymer ?
#
loop_
_entity_poly.entity_id
_entity_poly.type
_entity_poly.pdbx_seq_one_letter_code
_entity_poly.pdbx_strand_id
1 'polypeptide(L)'
;MIDAKQLNSLALAYMGDAVYEQYIRYHLLQKGKVRPNQLHRLGTSFVSAKAQAKVVYHLLETAFLTEEEEAVLRRGRNANSGTVPKNTDVQTYRHSTAFEALIGYHYLLNNRERLDEIVYKAIAVLEEKEGGTSS
;
A
#
# COMPACT_ATOMS: atom_id res chain seq x y z
N MET A 1 -0.04 -24.97 -4.75
CA MET A 1 -0.47 -24.00 -3.71
C MET A 1 0.67 -23.02 -3.53
N ILE A 2 0.40 -21.71 -3.44
CA ILE A 2 1.44 -20.70 -3.26
C ILE A 2 1.75 -20.61 -1.76
N ASP A 3 3.03 -20.71 -1.38
CA ASP A 3 3.47 -20.47 0.00
C ASP A 3 3.90 -19.00 0.16
N ALA A 4 2.97 -18.17 0.62
CA ALA A 4 3.20 -16.74 0.84
C ALA A 4 4.31 -16.44 1.85
N LYS A 5 4.61 -17.35 2.79
CA LYS A 5 5.64 -17.14 3.82
C LYS A 5 7.04 -17.29 3.24
N GLN A 6 7.20 -18.12 2.20
CA GLN A 6 8.45 -18.43 1.51
C GLN A 6 8.70 -17.59 0.25
N LEU A 7 7.68 -16.88 -0.24
CA LEU A 7 7.83 -15.97 -1.37
C LEU A 7 8.78 -14.82 -1.04
N ASN A 8 9.59 -14.45 -2.03
CA ASN A 8 10.44 -13.26 -1.92
C ASN A 8 9.57 -11.99 -1.92
N SER A 9 10.04 -10.95 -1.24
CA SER A 9 9.27 -9.73 -1.05
C SER A 9 8.91 -9.00 -2.35
N LEU A 10 9.70 -9.13 -3.42
CA LEU A 10 9.39 -8.49 -4.70
C LEU A 10 8.19 -9.17 -5.38
N ALA A 11 8.09 -10.49 -5.29
CA ALA A 11 6.93 -11.22 -5.79
C ALA A 11 5.66 -10.92 -4.97
N LEU A 12 5.78 -10.77 -3.65
CA LEU A 12 4.68 -10.31 -2.80
C LEU A 12 4.26 -8.89 -3.19
N ALA A 13 5.21 -7.98 -3.35
CA ALA A 13 4.94 -6.59 -3.74
C ALA A 13 4.27 -6.51 -5.12
N TYR A 14 4.73 -7.30 -6.09
CA TYR A 14 4.11 -7.39 -7.40
C TYR A 14 2.62 -7.76 -7.33
N MET A 15 2.25 -8.73 -6.50
CA MET A 15 0.85 -9.07 -6.28
C MET A 15 0.11 -7.95 -5.54
N GLY A 16 0.71 -7.40 -4.49
CA GLY A 16 0.08 -6.40 -3.65
C GLY A 16 -0.18 -5.07 -4.34
N ASP A 17 0.67 -4.66 -5.29
CA ASP A 17 0.45 -3.48 -6.13
C ASP A 17 -0.87 -3.60 -6.92
N ALA A 18 -1.06 -4.73 -7.63
CA ALA A 18 -2.28 -4.98 -8.38
C ALA A 18 -3.52 -5.09 -7.49
N VAL A 19 -3.40 -5.75 -6.33
CA VAL A 19 -4.50 -5.88 -5.37
C VAL A 19 -4.89 -4.51 -4.83
N TYR A 20 -3.93 -3.72 -4.34
CA TYR A 20 -4.20 -2.39 -3.79
C TYR A 20 -4.79 -1.44 -4.83
N GLU A 21 -4.26 -1.43 -6.06
CA GLU A 21 -4.82 -0.65 -7.19
C GLU A 21 -6.29 -0.99 -7.44
N GLN A 22 -6.67 -2.28 -7.37
CA GLN A 22 -8.08 -2.69 -7.53
C GLN A 22 -8.97 -2.11 -6.44
N TYR A 23 -8.54 -2.16 -5.17
CA TYR A 23 -9.29 -1.57 -4.05
C TYR A 23 -9.46 -0.06 -4.22
N ILE A 24 -8.39 0.66 -4.59
CA ILE A 24 -8.45 2.11 -4.79
C ILE A 24 -9.37 2.48 -5.95
N ARG A 25 -9.31 1.77 -7.08
CA ARG A 25 -10.21 2.01 -8.21
C ARG A 25 -11.67 1.77 -7.82
N TYR A 26 -11.95 0.69 -7.09
CA TYR A 26 -13.29 0.40 -6.58
C TYR A 26 -13.79 1.51 -5.66
N HIS A 27 -12.97 1.95 -4.69
CA HIS A 27 -13.30 3.04 -3.77
C HIS A 27 -13.64 4.35 -4.50
N LEU A 28 -12.83 4.73 -5.50
CA LEU A 28 -13.06 5.95 -6.28
C LEU A 28 -14.36 5.89 -7.09
N LEU A 29 -14.66 4.73 -7.70
CA LEU A 29 -15.92 4.50 -8.41
C LEU A 29 -17.12 4.56 -7.45
N GLN A 30 -17.00 3.96 -6.27
CA GLN A 30 -18.04 4.00 -5.23
C GLN A 30 -18.32 5.43 -4.74
N LYS A 31 -17.30 6.30 -4.68
CA LYS A 31 -17.45 7.75 -4.38
C LYS A 31 -18.02 8.57 -5.54
N GLY A 32 -18.47 7.94 -6.63
CA GLY A 32 -19.10 8.62 -7.78
C GLY A 32 -18.12 9.36 -8.69
N LYS A 33 -16.81 9.09 -8.61
CA LYS A 33 -15.81 9.70 -9.51
C LYS A 33 -15.85 8.98 -10.85
N VAL A 34 -16.38 9.65 -11.89
CA VAL A 34 -16.63 9.01 -13.20
C VAL A 34 -15.85 9.60 -14.37
N ARG A 35 -15.15 10.72 -14.18
CA ARG A 35 -14.34 11.35 -15.26
C ARG A 35 -12.96 10.70 -15.33
N PRO A 36 -12.54 10.09 -16.46
CA PRO A 36 -11.27 9.35 -16.56
C PRO A 36 -10.03 10.15 -16.13
N ASN A 37 -9.92 11.41 -16.55
CA ASN A 37 -8.80 12.28 -16.19
C ASN A 37 -8.74 12.58 -14.67
N GLN A 38 -9.88 12.57 -14.00
CA GLN A 38 -9.95 12.75 -12.54
C GLN A 38 -9.64 11.43 -11.82
N LEU A 39 -10.12 10.30 -12.33
CA LEU A 39 -9.85 8.97 -11.77
C LEU A 39 -8.35 8.67 -11.74
N HIS A 40 -7.63 8.94 -12.83
CA HIS A 40 -6.18 8.73 -12.85
C HIS A 40 -5.48 9.59 -11.80
N ARG A 41 -5.76 10.90 -11.78
CA ARG A 41 -5.14 11.84 -10.84
C ARG A 41 -5.44 11.49 -9.38
N LEU A 42 -6.69 11.16 -9.08
CA LEU A 42 -7.10 10.75 -7.73
C LEU A 42 -6.49 9.39 -7.37
N GLY A 43 -6.49 8.42 -8.27
CA GLY A 43 -5.83 7.13 -8.04
C GLY A 43 -4.36 7.31 -7.64
N THR A 44 -3.62 8.15 -8.36
CA THR A 44 -2.22 8.45 -8.05
C THR A 44 -2.01 9.01 -6.64
N SER A 45 -2.95 9.77 -6.07
CA SER A 45 -2.81 10.28 -4.70
C SER A 45 -2.93 9.18 -3.63
N PHE A 46 -3.47 8.00 -3.98
CA PHE A 46 -3.49 6.83 -3.09
C PHE A 46 -2.35 5.85 -3.34
N VAL A 47 -1.99 5.62 -4.60
CA VAL A 47 -1.07 4.52 -4.98
C VAL A 47 0.37 4.98 -5.20
N SER A 48 0.66 6.28 -5.18
CA SER A 48 2.04 6.76 -5.30
C SER A 48 2.93 6.27 -4.15
N ALA A 49 4.23 6.10 -4.42
CA ALA A 49 5.19 5.68 -3.40
C ALA A 49 5.21 6.57 -2.16
N LYS A 50 5.00 7.89 -2.34
CA LYS A 50 4.88 8.84 -1.22
C LYS A 50 3.63 8.58 -0.37
N ALA A 51 2.50 8.29 -1.01
CA ALA A 51 1.25 7.99 -0.31
C ALA A 51 1.36 6.68 0.47
N GLN A 52 1.86 5.63 -0.16
CA GLN A 52 2.05 4.33 0.49
C GLN A 52 3.08 4.41 1.65
N ALA A 53 4.18 5.13 1.46
CA ALA A 53 5.15 5.34 2.54
C ALA A 53 4.54 6.08 3.74
N LYS A 54 3.70 7.10 3.48
CA LYS A 54 2.93 7.80 4.53
C LYS A 54 2.05 6.81 5.32
N VAL A 55 1.34 5.93 4.62
CA VAL A 55 0.52 4.89 5.26
C VAL A 55 1.39 4.01 6.16
N VAL A 56 2.53 3.51 5.66
CA VAL A 56 3.43 2.67 6.47
C VAL A 56 3.89 3.39 7.74
N TYR A 57 4.30 4.65 7.65
CA TYR A 57 4.69 5.40 8.84
C TYR A 57 3.56 5.49 9.86
N HIS A 58 2.34 5.80 9.42
CA HIS A 58 1.18 5.87 10.30
C HIS A 58 0.85 4.51 10.94
N LEU A 59 0.88 3.42 10.18
CA LEU A 59 0.59 2.08 10.69
C LEU A 59 1.59 1.63 11.77
N LEU A 60 2.87 1.98 11.60
CA LEU A 60 3.92 1.72 12.58
C LEU A 60 3.78 2.61 13.82
N GLU A 61 3.55 3.92 13.63
CA GLU A 61 3.40 4.88 14.73
C GLU A 61 2.21 4.53 15.65
N THR A 62 1.13 4.01 15.07
CA THR A 62 -0.09 3.65 15.81
C THR A 62 -0.10 2.21 16.32
N ALA A 63 0.99 1.44 16.14
CA ALA A 63 1.06 0.01 16.47
C ALA A 63 -0.14 -0.78 15.92
N PHE A 64 -0.60 -0.44 14.71
CA PHE A 64 -1.77 -1.08 14.09
C PHE A 64 -1.48 -2.52 13.62
N LEU A 65 -0.20 -2.80 13.37
CA LEU A 65 0.29 -4.05 12.81
C LEU A 65 0.72 -5.01 13.91
N THR A 66 0.57 -6.30 13.63
CA THR A 66 1.14 -7.37 14.45
C THR A 66 2.64 -7.51 14.18
N GLU A 67 3.34 -8.21 15.08
CA GLU A 67 4.77 -8.51 14.90
C GLU A 67 5.08 -9.27 13.59
N GLU A 68 4.19 -10.17 13.17
CA GLU A 68 4.33 -10.91 11.90
C GLU A 68 4.24 -9.95 10.71
N GLU A 69 3.27 -9.03 10.73
CA GLU A 69 3.07 -8.03 9.66
C GLU A 69 4.23 -7.03 9.60
N GLU A 70 4.74 -6.58 10.74
CA GLU A 70 5.95 -5.74 10.80
C GLU A 70 7.18 -6.48 10.26
N ALA A 71 7.29 -7.78 10.51
CA ALA A 71 8.36 -8.60 9.93
C ALA A 71 8.23 -8.69 8.40
N VAL A 72 7.02 -8.80 7.85
CA VAL A 72 6.78 -8.70 6.40
C VAL A 72 7.23 -7.34 5.87
N LEU A 73 6.82 -6.24 6.50
CA LEU A 73 7.25 -4.89 6.09
C LEU A 73 8.77 -4.74 6.12
N ARG A 74 9.44 -5.23 7.17
CA ARG A 74 10.91 -5.19 7.27
C ARG A 74 11.57 -5.98 6.15
N ARG A 75 11.06 -7.16 5.78
CA ARG A 75 11.55 -7.94 4.63
C ARG A 75 11.30 -7.21 3.31
N GLY A 76 10.18 -6.52 3.16
CA GLY A 76 9.85 -5.70 2.00
C GLY A 76 10.81 -4.52 1.80
N ARG A 77 11.12 -3.79 2.87
CA ARG A 77 12.07 -2.65 2.82
C ARG A 77 13.48 -3.05 2.38
N ASN A 78 13.89 -4.27 2.71
CA ASN A 78 15.21 -4.80 2.40
C ASN A 78 15.27 -5.50 1.04
N ALA A 79 14.16 -5.57 0.31
CA ALA A 79 14.12 -6.15 -1.02
C ALA A 79 14.85 -5.22 -2.01
N ASN A 80 16.07 -5.60 -2.40
CA ASN A 80 16.84 -4.84 -3.37
C ASN A 80 16.29 -5.08 -4.78
N SER A 81 15.58 -4.10 -5.35
CA SER A 81 15.13 -4.11 -6.75
C SER A 81 16.25 -3.77 -7.74
N GLY A 82 17.50 -3.58 -7.27
CA GLY A 82 18.67 -3.24 -8.08
C GLY A 82 18.66 -1.81 -8.66
N THR A 83 17.50 -1.27 -9.00
CA THR A 83 17.33 0.07 -9.54
C THR A 83 16.21 0.81 -8.81
N VAL A 84 16.53 1.99 -8.26
CA VAL A 84 15.56 2.92 -7.68
C VAL A 84 15.25 3.98 -8.73
N PRO A 85 13.98 4.37 -8.95
CA PRO A 85 13.63 5.46 -9.86
C PRO A 85 14.39 6.75 -9.52
N LYS A 86 15.02 7.39 -10.53
CA LYS A 86 15.90 8.55 -10.35
C LYS A 86 15.27 9.74 -9.59
N ASN A 87 13.93 9.83 -9.58
CA ASN A 87 13.18 10.93 -8.98
C ASN A 87 12.46 10.55 -7.67
N THR A 88 12.75 9.37 -7.09
CA THR A 88 12.11 8.89 -5.86
C THR A 88 13.17 8.66 -4.79
N ASP A 89 12.93 9.24 -3.62
CA ASP A 89 13.75 8.99 -2.44
C ASP A 89 13.79 7.48 -2.12
N VAL A 90 14.98 6.96 -1.85
CA VAL A 90 15.22 5.52 -1.66
C VAL A 90 14.40 4.97 -0.50
N GLN A 91 14.26 5.73 0.60
CA GLN A 91 13.47 5.29 1.74
C GLN A 91 11.99 5.24 1.39
N THR A 92 11.47 6.28 0.74
CA THR A 92 10.10 6.35 0.25
C THR A 92 9.77 5.14 -0.63
N TYR A 93 10.64 4.81 -1.59
CA TYR A 93 10.47 3.65 -2.46
C TYR A 93 10.45 2.34 -1.66
N ARG A 94 11.41 2.14 -0.75
CA ARG A 94 11.46 0.94 0.11
C ARG A 94 10.22 0.76 0.99
N HIS A 95 9.68 1.85 1.52
CA HIS A 95 8.46 1.81 2.31
C HIS A 95 7.22 1.49 1.44
N SER A 96 7.13 2.02 0.23
CA SER A 96 6.09 1.65 -0.75
C SER A 96 6.13 0.15 -1.05
N THR A 97 7.30 -0.38 -1.44
CA THR A 97 7.45 -1.80 -1.75
C THR A 97 7.16 -2.69 -0.54
N ALA A 98 7.47 -2.23 0.67
CA ALA A 98 7.09 -2.93 1.88
C ALA A 98 5.57 -3.00 2.06
N PHE A 99 4.86 -1.90 1.85
CA PHE A 99 3.40 -1.86 1.90
C PHE A 99 2.79 -2.85 0.91
N GLU A 100 3.21 -2.79 -0.35
CA GLU A 100 2.78 -3.72 -1.40
C GLU A 100 3.05 -5.18 -0.98
N ALA A 101 4.23 -5.47 -0.42
CA ALA A 101 4.54 -6.83 0.05
C ALA A 101 3.58 -7.31 1.15
N LEU A 102 3.16 -6.43 2.07
CA LEU A 102 2.18 -6.76 3.10
C LEU A 102 0.80 -7.05 2.49
N ILE A 103 0.35 -6.23 1.53
CA ILE A 103 -0.91 -6.45 0.82
C ILE A 103 -0.91 -7.79 0.09
N GLY A 104 0.16 -8.07 -0.66
CA GLY A 104 0.32 -9.34 -1.38
C GLY A 104 0.38 -10.55 -0.44
N TYR A 105 1.00 -10.40 0.73
CA TYR A 105 1.06 -11.43 1.75
C TYR A 105 -0.33 -11.85 2.24
N HIS A 106 -1.17 -10.91 2.67
CA HIS A 106 -2.52 -11.23 3.13
C HIS A 106 -3.40 -11.76 2.01
N TYR A 107 -3.27 -11.21 0.80
CA TYR A 107 -4.02 -11.70 -0.36
C TYR A 107 -3.73 -13.17 -0.66
N LEU A 108 -2.45 -13.55 -0.71
CA LEU A 108 -2.04 -14.93 -1.02
C LEU A 108 -2.30 -15.93 0.11
N LEU A 109 -2.45 -15.45 1.35
CA LEU A 109 -2.93 -16.25 2.49
C LEU A 109 -4.47 -16.33 2.56
N ASN A 110 -5.19 -15.69 1.65
CA ASN A 110 -6.65 -15.57 1.69
C ASN A 110 -7.19 -14.89 2.96
N ASN A 111 -6.38 -14.04 3.59
CA ASN A 111 -6.73 -13.29 4.80
C ASN A 111 -7.55 -12.02 4.45
N ARG A 112 -8.72 -12.22 3.84
CA ARG A 112 -9.51 -11.12 3.26
C ARG A 112 -9.94 -10.08 4.28
N GLU A 113 -10.41 -10.49 5.45
CA GLU A 113 -10.87 -9.57 6.50
C GLU A 113 -9.74 -8.64 6.96
N ARG A 114 -8.58 -9.21 7.28
CA ARG A 114 -7.40 -8.42 7.68
C ARG A 114 -6.87 -7.54 6.54
N LEU A 115 -6.93 -8.03 5.29
CA LEU A 115 -6.59 -7.24 4.12
C LEU A 115 -7.51 -6.01 3.98
N ASP A 116 -8.82 -6.21 4.13
CA ASP A 116 -9.81 -5.13 4.07
C ASP A 116 -9.56 -4.10 5.18
N GLU A 117 -9.28 -4.53 6.41
CA GLU A 117 -8.91 -3.64 7.52
C GLU A 117 -7.70 -2.73 7.19
N ILE A 118 -6.61 -3.32 6.67
CA ILE A 118 -5.39 -2.59 6.34
C ILE A 118 -5.65 -1.59 5.22
N VAL A 119 -6.37 -2.00 4.17
CA VAL A 119 -6.65 -1.14 3.01
C VAL A 119 -7.59 0.01 3.38
N TYR A 120 -8.65 -0.26 4.14
CA TYR A 120 -9.56 0.80 4.59
C TYR A 120 -8.89 1.76 5.56
N LYS A 121 -8.00 1.27 6.43
CA LYS A 121 -7.15 2.15 7.25
C LYS A 121 -6.25 3.02 6.38
N ALA A 122 -5.61 2.46 5.35
CA ALA A 122 -4.77 3.21 4.42
C ALA A 122 -5.54 4.33 3.70
N ILE A 123 -6.74 4.03 3.21
CA ILE A 123 -7.65 5.01 2.59
C ILE A 123 -7.98 6.13 3.58
N ALA A 124 -8.40 5.81 4.80
CA ALA A 124 -8.74 6.80 5.82
C ALA A 124 -7.57 7.75 6.12
N VAL A 125 -6.37 7.22 6.33
CA VAL A 125 -5.14 8.00 6.58
C VAL A 125 -4.82 8.96 5.43
N LEU A 126 -5.16 8.59 4.20
CA LEU A 126 -4.89 9.41 3.01
C LEU A 126 -5.97 10.47 2.79
N GLU A 127 -7.23 10.17 3.09
CA GLU A 127 -8.35 11.12 2.99
C GLU A 127 -8.38 12.16 4.12
N GLU A 128 -8.00 11.80 5.35
CA GLU A 128 -7.96 12.73 6.49
C GLU A 128 -7.07 13.96 6.25
N LYS A 129 -6.06 13.84 5.38
CA LYS A 129 -5.20 14.98 5.01
C LYS A 129 -5.85 15.96 4.01
N GLU A 130 -6.85 15.54 3.24
CA GLU A 130 -7.56 16.45 2.32
C GLU A 130 -8.52 17.39 3.07
N GLY A 131 -8.92 17.05 4.30
CA GLY A 131 -9.78 17.90 5.15
C GLY A 131 -9.05 19.01 5.92
N GLY A 132 -7.71 19.03 5.88
CA GLY A 132 -6.86 19.94 6.67
C GLY A 132 -6.49 21.26 5.98
N THR A 133 -7.13 21.63 4.88
CA THR A 133 -6.93 22.94 4.22
C THR A 133 -8.27 23.62 3.99
N SER A 134 -8.90 24.02 5.09
CA SER A 134 -9.99 24.99 5.16
C SER A 134 -10.00 25.57 6.57
N SER A 135 -8.99 26.37 6.89
CA SER A 135 -8.98 27.35 7.98
C SER A 135 -8.20 28.56 7.51
#